data_AF-A0A6S7B4A5-F1
#
_entry.id   AF-A0A6S7B4A5-F1
#
_cell.length_a   1.000
_cell.length_b   1.000
_cell.length_c   1.000
_cell.angle_alpha   90.00
_cell.angle_beta   90.00
_cell.angle_gamma   90.00
#
_symmetry.space_group_name_H-M   'P 1'
#
loop_
_entity.id
_entity.type
_entity.pdbx_description
1 polymer ?
#
loop_
_entity_poly.entity_id
_entity_poly.type
_entity_poly.pdbx_seq_one_letter_code
_entity_poly.pdbx_strand_id
1 'polypeptide(L)'
;MNTLTLKDLSVTEQLDSKVMRTVRGGAGNDFMPPLYFNFMPMYAPNNSRTVYASQLISTTMNIQNGNNTAFVTGATNTFNPHVSSSNNIYMPN
;
A
#
# COMPACT_ATOMS: atom_id res chain seq x y z
N MET A 1 -5.97 -5.14 -72.19
CA MET A 1 -5.82 -4.76 -70.77
C MET A 1 -4.33 -4.49 -70.56
N ASN A 2 -3.94 -3.24 -70.28
CA ASN A 2 -2.53 -2.88 -70.11
C ASN A 2 -2.28 -2.56 -68.64
N THR A 3 -1.49 -3.39 -67.98
CA THR A 3 -1.06 -3.24 -66.59
C THR A 3 -0.03 -2.12 -66.50
N LEU A 4 -0.28 -1.13 -65.64
CA LEU A 4 0.68 -0.06 -65.33
C LEU A 4 1.75 -0.64 -64.39
N THR A 5 2.88 -1.08 -64.92
CA THR A 5 4.02 -1.55 -64.13
C THR A 5 4.74 -0.33 -63.55
N LEU A 6 4.72 -0.17 -62.22
CA LEU A 6 5.43 0.91 -61.53
C LEU A 6 6.95 0.74 -61.72
N LYS A 7 7.54 1.59 -62.57
CA LYS A 7 8.98 1.57 -62.92
C LYS A 7 9.93 1.91 -61.76
N ASP A 8 9.42 2.40 -60.64
CA ASP A 8 10.26 2.87 -59.51
C ASP A 8 10.43 1.86 -58.37
N LEU A 9 9.98 0.61 -58.53
CA LEU A 9 10.15 -0.40 -57.48
C LEU A 9 11.60 -0.92 -57.34
N SER A 10 12.52 -0.54 -58.23
CA SER A 10 13.94 -0.93 -58.16
C SER A 10 14.78 -0.05 -57.21
N VAL A 11 14.19 0.95 -56.53
CA VAL A 11 14.89 1.80 -55.55
C VAL A 11 14.62 1.36 -54.10
N THR A 12 14.14 0.13 -53.87
CA THR A 12 13.80 -0.34 -52.51
C THR A 12 14.57 -1.58 -52.03
N GLU A 13 15.59 -2.07 -52.74
CA GLU A 13 16.32 -3.30 -52.36
C GLU A 13 17.78 -3.13 -51.93
N GLN A 14 18.24 -1.91 -51.69
CA GLN A 14 19.44 -1.70 -50.90
C GLN A 14 19.15 -0.73 -49.77
N LEU A 15 18.37 -1.23 -48.82
CA LEU A 15 18.32 -0.69 -47.48
C LEU A 15 19.75 -0.69 -46.93
N ASP A 16 20.43 0.46 -47.02
CA ASP A 16 21.83 0.64 -46.65
C ASP A 16 22.05 0.06 -45.24
N SER A 17 22.84 -1.02 -45.20
CA SER A 17 23.12 -1.76 -43.97
C SER A 17 23.71 -0.85 -42.88
N LYS A 18 24.36 0.25 -43.27
CA LYS A 18 24.88 1.28 -42.37
C LYS A 18 23.75 2.05 -41.66
N VAL A 19 22.72 2.47 -42.39
CA VAL A 19 21.56 3.20 -41.83
C VAL A 19 20.75 2.28 -40.92
N MET A 20 20.56 1.02 -41.31
CA MET A 20 19.88 0.01 -40.48
C MET A 20 20.66 -0.40 -39.23
N ARG A 21 21.99 -0.22 -39.23
CA ARG A 21 22.81 -0.45 -38.03
C ARG A 21 22.57 0.63 -36.99
N THR A 22 22.38 1.88 -37.40
CA THR A 22 22.10 3.02 -36.51
C THR A 22 20.77 2.83 -35.77
N VAL A 23 19.72 2.35 -36.43
CA VAL A 23 18.39 2.12 -35.83
C VAL A 23 18.42 1.06 -34.72
N ARG A 24 19.35 0.09 -34.78
CA ARG A 24 19.54 -0.96 -33.76
C ARG A 24 20.63 -0.65 -32.73
N GLY A 25 21.05 0.61 -32.59
CA GLY A 25 22.08 1.01 -31.62
C GLY A 25 23.49 0.78 -32.14
N GLY A 26 23.81 1.41 -33.28
CA GLY A 26 25.01 1.14 -34.05
C GLY A 26 26.32 1.12 -33.24
N ALA A 27 27.10 0.05 -33.41
CA ALA A 27 28.50 -0.15 -33.00
C ALA A 27 29.02 0.72 -31.84
N GLY A 28 28.26 0.79 -30.76
CA GLY A 28 28.66 1.43 -29.50
C GLY A 28 29.08 0.41 -28.44
N ASN A 29 29.35 -0.85 -28.82
CA ASN A 29 29.51 -1.94 -27.86
C ASN A 29 30.67 -2.92 -28.18
N ASP A 30 31.64 -2.54 -29.03
CA ASP A 30 32.74 -3.46 -29.35
C ASP A 30 33.85 -3.50 -28.27
N PHE A 31 33.76 -2.69 -27.19
CA PHE A 31 34.77 -2.65 -26.12
C PHE A 31 34.22 -2.43 -24.70
N MET A 32 32.95 -2.74 -24.44
CA MET A 32 32.47 -2.82 -23.05
C MET A 32 31.77 -4.15 -22.84
N PRO A 33 32.26 -5.00 -21.91
CA PRO A 33 31.47 -6.15 -21.50
C PRO A 33 30.11 -5.60 -21.02
N PRO A 34 28.99 -6.26 -21.36
CA PRO A 34 27.70 -5.86 -20.82
C PRO A 34 27.85 -5.85 -19.31
N LEU A 35 27.84 -4.65 -18.73
CA LEU A 35 27.61 -4.47 -17.31
C LEU A 35 26.17 -4.91 -17.11
N TYR A 36 25.98 -6.22 -16.98
CA TYR A 36 24.80 -6.80 -16.37
C TYR A 36 24.79 -6.24 -14.95
N PHE A 37 24.27 -5.02 -14.79
CA PHE A 37 23.72 -4.58 -13.54
C PHE A 37 22.63 -5.59 -13.23
N ASN A 38 23.02 -6.60 -12.45
CA ASN A 38 22.10 -7.49 -11.80
C ASN A 38 21.32 -6.60 -10.86
N PHE A 39 20.22 -6.02 -11.34
CA PHE A 39 19.14 -5.56 -10.48
C PHE A 39 18.47 -6.82 -9.96
N MET A 40 19.20 -7.57 -9.10
CA MET A 40 18.57 -8.54 -8.22
C MET A 40 17.38 -7.81 -7.62
N PRO A 41 16.16 -8.38 -7.63
CA PRO A 41 15.01 -7.66 -7.11
C PRO A 41 15.32 -7.29 -5.65
N MET A 42 15.61 -6.01 -5.42
CA MET A 42 15.73 -5.47 -4.08
C MET A 42 14.33 -5.60 -3.48
N TYR A 43 14.16 -6.60 -2.63
CA TYR A 43 12.96 -6.73 -1.82
C TYR A 43 12.96 -5.57 -0.85
N ALA A 44 12.20 -4.52 -1.18
CA ALA A 44 11.90 -3.46 -0.22
C ALA A 44 11.05 -4.10 0.89
N PRO A 45 11.51 -4.09 2.16
CA PRO A 45 10.70 -4.62 3.24
C PRO A 45 9.38 -3.85 3.29
N ASN A 46 8.28 -4.53 3.00
CA ASN A 46 6.96 -3.91 3.14
C ASN A 46 6.59 -3.89 4.61
N ASN A 47 6.91 -2.80 5.28
CA ASN A 47 6.50 -2.52 6.66
C ASN A 47 5.08 -1.95 6.74
N SER A 48 4.30 -1.95 5.65
CA SER A 48 2.94 -1.40 5.65
C SER A 48 2.04 -2.28 6.51
N ARG A 49 1.73 -1.80 7.71
CA ARG A 49 0.74 -2.39 8.60
C ARG A 49 -0.48 -1.48 8.63
N THR A 50 -1.60 -1.98 8.13
CA THR A 50 -2.88 -1.29 8.25
C THR A 50 -3.72 -2.05 9.25
N VAL A 51 -4.21 -1.37 10.29
CA VAL A 51 -5.23 -1.92 11.18
C VAL A 51 -6.40 -0.98 11.16
N TYR A 52 -7.53 -1.52 10.73
CA TYR A 52 -8.83 -0.89 10.82
C TYR A 52 -9.52 -1.49 12.04
N ALA A 53 -9.49 -0.79 13.16
CA ALA A 53 -10.12 -1.23 14.40
C ALA A 53 -11.06 -0.14 14.91
N SER A 54 -12.27 -0.54 15.29
CA SER A 54 -13.20 0.29 16.04
C SER A 54 -13.28 -0.25 17.46
N GLN A 55 -13.22 0.65 18.42
CA GLN A 55 -13.13 0.30 19.83
C GLN A 55 -14.06 1.23 20.61
N LEU A 56 -15.07 0.66 21.27
CA LEU A 56 -16.01 1.39 22.11
C LEU A 56 -15.97 0.83 23.53
N ILE A 57 -15.81 1.70 24.52
CA ILE A 57 -16.09 1.40 25.92
C ILE A 57 -17.46 1.98 26.23
N SER A 58 -18.39 1.14 26.72
CA SER A 58 -19.69 1.58 27.21
C SER A 58 -19.87 1.13 28.65
N THR A 59 -19.54 2.01 29.59
CA THR A 59 -19.71 1.76 31.02
C THR A 59 -20.91 2.53 31.55
N THR A 60 -21.71 1.89 32.39
CA THR A 60 -22.81 2.53 33.11
C THR A 60 -22.75 2.11 34.57
N MET A 61 -22.77 3.11 35.46
CA MET A 61 -22.78 2.91 36.91
C MET A 61 -24.10 3.47 37.44
N ASN A 62 -24.89 2.63 38.11
CA ASN A 62 -26.13 3.03 38.76
C ASN A 62 -26.03 2.73 40.25
N ILE A 63 -26.02 3.78 41.07
CA ILE A 63 -25.94 3.69 42.53
C ILE A 63 -27.24 4.26 43.08
N GLN A 64 -27.92 3.46 43.87
CA GLN A 64 -29.19 3.82 44.50
C GLN A 64 -29.06 3.76 46.01
N ASN A 65 -29.55 4.82 46.67
CA ASN A 65 -29.57 4.95 48.12
C ASN A 65 -30.93 5.51 48.54
N GLY A 66 -31.62 4.85 49.47
CA GLY A 66 -32.81 5.40 50.11
C GLY A 66 -34.04 5.53 49.18
N ASN A 67 -34.13 4.72 48.13
CA ASN A 67 -35.31 4.75 47.26
C ASN A 67 -36.55 4.23 48.01
N ASN A 68 -37.56 5.10 48.09
CA ASN A 68 -38.91 4.82 48.61
C ASN A 68 -39.00 4.42 50.10
N THR A 69 -38.24 5.10 50.97
CA THR A 69 -38.33 4.88 52.42
C THR A 69 -38.85 6.11 53.16
N ALA A 70 -39.97 5.97 53.86
CA ALA A 70 -40.47 6.97 54.81
C ALA A 70 -39.89 6.66 56.21
N PHE A 71 -39.41 7.69 56.91
CA PHE A 71 -38.87 7.64 58.29
C PHE A 71 -37.54 6.90 58.48
N VAL A 72 -36.55 7.14 57.61
CA VAL A 72 -35.16 6.70 57.87
C VAL A 72 -34.45 7.74 58.75
N THR A 73 -34.24 7.41 60.03
CA THR A 73 -33.43 8.24 60.95
C THR A 73 -32.10 7.54 61.23
N GLY A 74 -30.98 8.21 60.95
CA GLY A 74 -29.64 7.70 61.28
C GLY A 74 -28.97 6.78 60.24
N ALA A 75 -29.45 6.75 58.99
CA ALA A 75 -28.76 6.00 57.94
C ALA A 75 -27.55 6.78 57.40
N THR A 76 -26.38 6.17 57.52
CA THR A 76 -25.13 6.63 56.89
C THR A 76 -24.76 5.65 55.79
N ASN A 77 -24.76 6.11 54.54
CA ASN A 77 -24.39 5.29 53.39
C ASN A 77 -23.16 5.90 52.72
N THR A 78 -22.05 5.17 52.76
CA THR A 78 -20.79 5.56 52.12
C THR A 78 -20.60 4.70 50.88
N PHE A 79 -20.58 5.32 49.71
CA PHE A 79 -20.26 4.64 48.45
C PHE A 79 -18.88 5.07 47.98
N ASN A 80 -18.02 4.11 47.68
CA ASN A 80 -16.73 4.36 47.02
C ASN A 80 -16.66 3.53 45.72
N PRO A 81 -17.48 3.88 44.71
CA PRO A 81 -17.56 3.10 43.50
C PRO A 81 -16.36 3.43 42.58
N HIS A 82 -15.82 2.40 41.93
CA HIS A 82 -14.71 2.57 41.00
C HIS A 82 -14.98 1.74 39.76
N VAL A 83 -14.96 2.40 38.59
CA VAL A 83 -15.03 1.74 37.28
C VAL A 83 -13.76 2.07 36.52
N SER A 84 -12.98 1.04 36.22
CA SER A 84 -11.85 1.11 35.29
C SER A 84 -12.23 0.36 34.03
N SER A 85 -11.91 0.95 32.89
CA SER A 85 -12.10 0.31 31.59
C SER A 85 -10.97 0.70 30.67
N SER A 86 -10.41 -0.30 30.00
CA SER A 86 -9.33 -0.12 29.04
C SER A 86 -9.75 -0.69 27.70
N ASN A 87 -9.45 0.05 26.64
CA ASN A 87 -9.58 -0.39 25.26
C ASN A 87 -8.25 -0.07 24.60
N ASN A 88 -7.54 -1.11 24.19
CA ASN A 88 -6.21 -0.94 23.65
C ASN A 88 -6.11 -1.66 22.31
N ILE A 89 -5.64 -0.95 21.29
CA ILE A 89 -5.24 -1.55 20.01
C ILE A 89 -3.73 -1.67 20.06
N TYR A 90 -3.23 -2.89 20.22
CA TYR A 90 -1.80 -3.15 20.19
C TYR A 90 -1.39 -3.67 18.80
N MET A 91 -0.42 -3.00 18.18
CA MET A 91 0.29 -3.52 17.00
C MET A 91 1.72 -3.89 17.42
N PRO A 92 2.11 -5.17 17.44
CA PRO A 92 3.50 -5.55 17.65
C PRO A 92 4.37 -5.11 16.46
N ASN A 93 5.68 -4.99 16.73
CA ASN A 93 6.74 -4.85 15.72
C ASN A 93 7.00 -6.17 14.98
#